data_AF-T1GBK7-F1
#
_entry.id   AF-T1GBK7-F1
#
_cell.length_a   1.000
_cell.length_b   1.000
_cell.length_c   1.000
_cell.angle_alpha   90.00
_cell.angle_beta   90.00
_cell.angle_gamma   90.00
#
_symmetry.space_group_name_H-M   'P 1'
#
loop_
_entity.id
_entity.type
_entity.pdbx_description
1 polymer ?
#
loop_
_entity_poly.entity_id
_entity_poly.type
_entity_poly.pdbx_seq_one_letter_code
_entity_poly.pdbx_strand_id
1 'polypeptide(L)'
;MIVLLGQQRRFEALDFCYHILRIQRVDGKDEDVKGVKLKLMTDRIRRFQVLNSQIFAILNKYLKSSDGEESNVEHVRCFPPPQHPTMVSSHYHDPNKLRQQQQQQQIQLTQH
;
A
#
# COMPACT_ATOMS: atom_id res chain seq x y z
N MET A 1 7.76 -6.79 -14.42
CA MET A 1 7.68 -5.55 -13.63
C MET A 1 7.13 -5.78 -12.23
N ILE A 2 5.85 -6.17 -12.03
CA ILE A 2 5.23 -6.30 -10.69
C ILE A 2 6.05 -7.14 -9.69
N VAL A 3 6.45 -8.36 -10.07
CA VAL A 3 7.22 -9.26 -9.17
C VAL A 3 8.62 -8.71 -8.88
N LEU A 4 9.31 -8.17 -9.89
CA LEU A 4 10.65 -7.60 -9.74
C LEU A 4 10.69 -6.36 -8.83
N LEU A 5 9.55 -5.67 -8.67
CA LEU A 5 9.41 -4.55 -7.73
C LEU A 5 8.95 -4.99 -6.33
N GLY A 6 8.76 -6.29 -6.08
CA GLY A 6 8.24 -6.81 -4.81
C GLY A 6 6.77 -6.45 -4.55
N GLN A 7 6.01 -6.05 -5.58
CA GLN A 7 4.67 -5.46 -5.40
C GLN A 7 3.51 -6.45 -5.58
N GLN A 8 3.78 -7.74 -5.77
CA GLN A 8 2.73 -8.75 -6.06
C GLN A 8 1.59 -8.74 -5.03
N ARG A 9 1.90 -8.76 -3.73
CA ARG A 9 0.86 -8.78 -2.68
C ARG A 9 -0.04 -7.53 -2.71
N ARG A 10 0.56 -6.37 -3.01
CA ARG A 10 -0.18 -5.10 -3.13
C ARG A 10 -1.08 -5.11 -4.36
N PHE A 11 -0.57 -5.63 -5.48
CA PHE A 11 -1.35 -5.81 -6.70
C PHE A 11 -2.57 -6.72 -6.45
N GLU A 12 -2.40 -7.89 -5.84
CA GLU A 12 -3.50 -8.81 -5.56
C GLU A 12 -4.60 -8.20 -4.66
N ALA A 13 -4.20 -7.33 -3.72
CA ALA A 13 -5.14 -6.67 -2.82
C ALA A 13 -5.89 -5.49 -3.45
N LEU A 14 -5.22 -4.72 -4.33
CA LEU A 14 -5.67 -3.41 -4.82
C LEU A 14 -6.06 -3.39 -6.31
N ASP A 15 -5.94 -4.49 -7.04
CA ASP A 15 -6.33 -4.55 -8.45
C ASP A 15 -7.83 -4.33 -8.64
N PHE A 16 -8.17 -3.40 -9.53
CA PHE A 16 -9.56 -3.01 -9.80
C PHE A 16 -10.39 -4.14 -10.38
N CYS A 17 -9.82 -4.92 -11.31
CA CYS A 17 -10.52 -6.03 -11.95
C CYS A 17 -10.82 -7.14 -10.93
N TYR A 18 -9.87 -7.47 -10.07
CA TYR A 18 -10.07 -8.45 -9.01
C TYR A 18 -11.13 -7.96 -8.01
N HIS A 19 -11.15 -6.66 -7.71
CA HIS A 19 -12.19 -6.08 -6.86
C HIS A 19 -13.59 -6.20 -7.49
N ILE A 20 -13.75 -5.84 -8.77
CA ILE A 20 -15.02 -5.97 -9.50
C ILE A 20 -15.50 -7.43 -9.50
N LEU A 21 -14.62 -8.39 -9.80
CA LEU A 21 -14.95 -9.82 -9.77
C LEU A 21 -15.43 -10.26 -8.37
N ARG A 22 -14.78 -9.79 -7.30
CA ARG A 22 -15.18 -10.11 -5.92
C ARG A 22 -16.58 -9.58 -5.59
N ILE A 23 -16.88 -8.34 -5.96
CA ILE A 23 -18.19 -7.74 -5.71
C ILE A 23 -19.27 -8.46 -6.52
N GLN A 24 -19.04 -8.70 -7.81
CA GLN A 24 -20.02 -9.36 -8.67
C GLN A 24 -20.35 -10.79 -8.22
N ARG A 25 -19.39 -11.52 -7.63
CA ARG A 25 -19.65 -12.84 -7.03
C ARG A 25 -20.57 -12.81 -5.83
N VAL A 26 -20.60 -11.69 -5.10
CA VAL A 26 -21.42 -11.54 -3.90
C VAL A 26 -22.83 -11.07 -4.27
N ASP A 27 -22.95 -10.09 -5.18
CA ASP A 27 -24.24 -9.54 -5.55
C ASP A 27 -24.95 -10.30 -6.69
N GLY A 28 -24.21 -11.08 -7.49
CA GLY A 28 -24.72 -11.88 -8.59
C GLY A 28 -25.26 -11.09 -9.77
N LYS A 29 -24.98 -9.78 -9.87
CA LYS A 29 -25.54 -8.93 -10.92
C LYS A 29 -24.90 -9.18 -12.27
N ASP A 30 -25.72 -9.21 -13.32
CA ASP A 30 -25.32 -9.48 -14.71
C ASP A 30 -25.92 -8.42 -15.65
N GLU A 31 -25.48 -7.19 -15.48
CA GLU A 31 -25.97 -6.03 -16.24
C GLU A 31 -25.12 -5.73 -17.50
N ASP A 32 -25.71 -4.99 -18.44
CA ASP A 32 -24.96 -4.33 -19.52
C ASP A 32 -24.65 -2.89 -19.11
N VAL A 33 -23.38 -2.62 -18.79
CA VAL A 33 -22.93 -1.31 -18.31
C VAL A 33 -22.16 -0.63 -19.44
N LYS A 34 -22.75 0.39 -20.05
CA LYS A 34 -22.14 1.17 -21.14
C LYS A 34 -21.69 0.30 -22.33
N GLY A 35 -22.47 -0.73 -22.68
CA GLY A 35 -22.13 -1.67 -23.76
C GLY A 35 -21.17 -2.79 -23.32
N VAL A 36 -20.83 -2.87 -22.03
CA VAL A 36 -20.00 -3.92 -21.46
C VAL A 36 -20.88 -4.89 -20.69
N LYS A 37 -21.00 -6.11 -21.22
CA LYS A 37 -21.67 -7.22 -20.54
C LYS A 37 -20.84 -7.66 -19.33
N LEU A 38 -21.35 -7.40 -18.12
CA LEU A 38 -20.64 -7.62 -16.88
C LEU A 38 -20.19 -9.08 -16.71
N LYS A 39 -21.07 -10.04 -17.04
CA LYS A 39 -20.77 -11.49 -17.00
C LYS A 39 -19.58 -11.89 -17.87
N LEU A 40 -19.53 -11.39 -19.11
CA LEU A 40 -18.42 -11.68 -20.02
C LEU A 40 -17.11 -11.03 -19.54
N MET A 41 -17.20 -9.84 -18.94
CA MET A 41 -16.06 -9.16 -18.37
C MET A 41 -15.49 -9.94 -17.17
N THR A 42 -16.33 -10.34 -16.21
CA THR A 42 -15.89 -11.08 -15.01
C THR A 42 -15.33 -12.47 -15.35
N ASP A 43 -15.90 -13.16 -16.34
CA ASP A 43 -15.36 -14.42 -16.87
C ASP A 43 -13.94 -14.25 -17.43
N ARG A 44 -13.71 -13.17 -18.20
CA ARG A 44 -12.38 -12.84 -18.73
C ARG A 44 -11.41 -12.52 -17.60
N ILE A 45 -11.81 -11.68 -16.65
CA ILE A 45 -11.01 -11.32 -15.48
C ILE A 45 -10.57 -12.59 -14.74
N ARG A 46 -11.48 -13.56 -14.53
CA ARG A 46 -11.13 -14.82 -13.85
C ARG A 46 -10.06 -15.61 -14.59
N ARG A 47 -10.12 -15.70 -15.93
CA ARG A 47 -9.08 -16.38 -16.73
C ARG A 47 -7.72 -15.69 -16.59
N PHE A 48 -7.69 -14.35 -16.67
CA PHE A 48 -6.45 -13.59 -16.47
C PHE A 48 -5.93 -13.70 -15.03
N GLN A 49 -6.82 -13.78 -14.04
CA GLN A 49 -6.41 -13.98 -12.65
C GLN A 49 -5.65 -15.29 -12.47
N VAL A 50 -6.16 -16.40 -13.05
CA VAL A 50 -5.46 -17.69 -13.03
C VAL A 50 -4.11 -17.60 -13.72
N LEU A 51 -4.06 -16.99 -14.92
CA LEU A 51 -2.81 -16.81 -15.65
C LEU A 51 -1.78 -15.99 -14.87
N ASN A 52 -2.21 -14.88 -14.26
CA ASN A 52 -1.36 -14.03 -13.43
C ASN A 52 -0.79 -14.82 -12.24
N SER A 53 -1.63 -15.60 -11.54
CA SER A 53 -1.15 -16.45 -10.45
C SER A 53 -0.12 -17.47 -10.91
N GLN A 54 -0.29 -18.06 -12.09
CA GLN A 54 0.70 -18.98 -12.68
C GLN A 54 2.03 -18.28 -13.01
N ILE A 55 1.98 -17.13 -13.67
CA ILE A 55 3.17 -16.33 -14.00
C ILE A 55 3.92 -15.95 -12.72
N PHE A 56 3.21 -15.45 -11.71
CA PHE A 56 3.81 -15.08 -10.43
C PHE A 56 4.43 -16.28 -9.71
N ALA A 57 3.78 -17.44 -9.70
CA ALA A 57 4.33 -18.64 -9.10
C ALA A 57 5.65 -19.06 -9.77
N ILE A 58 5.70 -19.05 -11.11
CA ILE A 58 6.91 -19.37 -11.89
C ILE A 58 8.02 -18.36 -11.58
N LEU A 59 7.73 -17.05 -11.64
CA LEU A 59 8.74 -16.02 -11.37
C LEU A 59 9.28 -16.12 -9.95
N ASN A 60 8.43 -16.28 -8.94
CA ASN A 60 8.86 -16.44 -7.56
C ASN A 60 9.71 -17.69 -7.36
N LYS A 61 9.40 -18.79 -8.08
CA LYS A 61 10.20 -20.02 -8.01
C LYS A 61 11.65 -19.77 -8.43
N TYR A 62 11.86 -19.05 -9.53
CA TYR A 62 13.21 -18.85 -10.08
C TYR A 62 13.95 -17.65 -9.46
N LEU A 63 13.25 -16.60 -9.02
CA LEU A 63 13.88 -15.43 -8.41
C LEU A 63 14.39 -15.71 -7.00
N LYS A 64 13.70 -16.56 -6.22
CA LYS A 64 14.13 -16.93 -4.87
C LYS A 64 15.36 -17.85 -4.83
N SER A 65 15.71 -18.47 -5.96
CA SER A 65 16.88 -19.35 -6.06
C SER A 65 18.20 -18.59 -6.27
N SER A 66 18.14 -17.28 -6.52
CA SER A 66 19.33 -16.47 -6.88
C SER A 66 20.01 -15.78 -5.70
N ASP A 67 19.37 -15.70 -4.54
CA ASP A 67 19.94 -15.02 -3.37
C ASP A 67 20.69 -16.05 -2.50
N GLY A 68 21.99 -16.18 -2.75
CA GLY A 68 22.88 -17.04 -1.98
C GLY A 68 22.97 -16.60 -0.50
N GLU A 69 22.66 -17.54 0.39
CA GLU A 69 23.13 -17.82 1.77
C GLU A 69 23.58 -16.71 2.76
N GLU A 70 23.78 -15.43 2.42
CA GLU A 70 24.57 -14.53 3.31
C GLU A 70 23.85 -13.32 3.94
N SER A 71 22.54 -13.11 3.75
CA SER A 71 21.87 -12.00 4.47
C SER A 71 20.35 -12.14 4.66
N ASN A 72 19.83 -13.34 4.92
CA ASN A 72 18.38 -13.59 4.93
C ASN A 72 17.68 -13.30 6.26
N VAL A 73 17.89 -12.12 6.82
CA VAL A 73 16.86 -11.50 7.66
C VAL A 73 16.33 -10.33 6.83
N GLU A 74 15.21 -10.52 6.12
CA GLU A 74 14.45 -9.38 5.57
C GLU A 74 14.33 -8.36 6.71
N HIS A 75 14.92 -7.18 6.54
CA HIS A 75 14.81 -6.12 7.54
C HIS A 75 13.35 -5.62 7.51
N VAL A 76 12.48 -6.34 8.22
CA VAL A 76 11.05 -6.03 8.28
C VAL A 76 10.90 -4.69 8.97
N ARG A 77 10.16 -3.79 8.34
CA ARG A 77 9.82 -2.51 8.93
C ARG A 77 8.98 -2.74 10.19
N CYS A 78 9.55 -2.42 11.35
CA CYS A 78 8.84 -2.40 12.61
C CYS A 78 8.04 -1.10 12.76
N PHE A 79 6.84 -1.21 13.32
CA PHE A 79 6.02 -0.06 13.71
C PHE A 79 5.99 -0.02 15.25
N PRO A 80 6.48 1.06 15.88
CA PRO A 80 6.49 1.14 17.33
C PRO A 80 5.06 1.22 17.88
N PRO A 81 4.80 0.67 19.09
CA PRO A 81 3.51 0.83 19.75
C PRO A 81 3.23 2.30 20.09
N PRO A 82 1.97 2.69 20.35
CA PRO A 82 1.63 4.02 20.80
C PRO A 82 2.46 4.42 22.03
N GLN A 83 3.13 5.56 21.96
CA GLN A 83 3.96 6.07 23.06
C GLN A 83 3.18 7.09 23.89
N HIS A 84 3.37 7.05 25.21
CA HIS A 84 2.72 8.00 26.10
C HIS A 84 3.23 9.43 25.84
N PRO A 85 2.37 10.46 25.78
CA PRO A 85 2.75 11.83 25.38
C PRO A 85 3.93 12.44 26.15
N THR A 86 4.12 12.05 27.41
CA THR A 86 5.23 12.52 28.26
C THR A 86 6.60 11.94 27.89
N MET A 87 6.63 10.85 27.12
CA MET A 87 7.85 10.17 26.67
C MET A 87 8.26 10.54 25.24
N VAL A 88 7.42 11.30 24.53
CA VAL A 88 7.66 11.68 23.14
C VAL A 88 8.40 13.02 23.10
N SER A 89 9.71 13.00 22.88
CA SER A 89 10.42 14.22 22.45
C SER A 89 9.98 14.55 21.02
N SER A 90 8.93 15.37 20.93
CA SER A 90 8.49 16.19 19.79
C SER A 90 8.89 15.71 18.39
N HIS A 91 8.31 14.60 17.90
CA HIS A 91 8.31 14.35 16.45
C HIS A 91 7.11 14.98 15.73
N TYR A 92 6.09 15.41 16.48
CA TYR A 92 5.03 16.27 15.98
C TYR A 92 5.33 17.71 16.41
N HIS A 93 5.33 18.63 15.44
CA HIS A 93 5.43 20.06 15.72
C HIS A 93 4.18 20.51 16.47
N ASP A 94 4.32 20.87 17.74
CA ASP A 94 3.26 21.56 18.49
C ASP A 94 3.13 23.00 17.96
N PRO A 95 2.02 23.35 17.28
CA PRO A 95 1.85 24.67 16.66
C PRO A 95 1.89 25.82 17.68
N ASN A 96 1.56 25.54 18.95
CA ASN A 96 1.55 26.54 20.00
C ASN A 96 2.96 26.95 20.41
N LYS A 97 3.93 26.03 20.36
CA LYS A 97 5.35 26.34 20.60
C LYS A 97 5.92 27.26 19.52
N LEU A 98 5.54 27.06 18.26
CA LEU A 98 5.94 27.95 17.15
C LEU A 98 5.38 29.38 17.32
N ARG A 99 4.11 29.49 17.74
CA ARG A 99 3.47 30.80 18.00
C ARG A 99 4.14 31.54 19.16
N GLN A 100 4.51 30.84 20.23
CA GLN A 100 5.24 31.46 21.35
C GLN A 100 6.63 31.93 20.92
N GLN A 101 7.34 31.16 20.09
CA GLN A 101 8.65 31.55 19.58
C GLN A 101 8.58 32.80 18.67
N GLN A 102 7.57 32.86 17.79
CA GLN A 102 7.34 34.04 16.94
C GLN A 102 6.97 35.29 17.74
N GLN A 103 6.14 35.16 18.78
CA GLN A 103 5.82 36.29 19.67
C GLN A 103 7.05 36.78 20.44
N GLN A 104 7.91 35.87 20.92
CA GLN A 104 9.15 36.26 21.61
C GLN A 104 10.13 36.97 20.67
N GLN A 105 10.27 36.52 19.42
CA GLN A 105 11.08 37.22 18.41
C GLN A 105 10.52 38.61 18.08
N GLN A 106 9.19 38.75 18.00
CA GLN A 106 8.56 40.04 17.72
C GLN A 106 8.76 41.01 18.90
N ILE A 107 8.70 40.54 20.14
CA ILE A 107 8.96 41.38 21.33
C ILE A 107 10.42 41.86 21.38
N GLN A 108 11.38 41.04 20.96
CA GLN A 108 12.81 41.42 20.94
C GLN A 108 13.12 42.48 19.86
N LEU A 109 12.38 42.50 18.76
CA LEU A 109 12.56 43.49 17.68
C LEU A 109 11.95 44.86 18.00
N THR A 110 11.04 44.95 18.97
CA THR A 110 10.37 46.21 19.36
C THR A 110 11.04 46.91 20.55
N GLN A 111 12.14 46.37 21.10
CA GLN A 111 12.87 46.96 22.23
C GLN A 111 14.12 47.78 21.84
N HIS A 112 14.23 48.22 20.58
CA HIS A 112 15.20 49.24 20.15
C HIS A 112 14.51 50.40 19.46
#